data_AF-A0A964H5X4-F1
#
_entry.id   AF-A0A964H5X4-F1
#
_cell.length_a   1.000
_cell.length_b   1.000
_cell.length_c   1.000
_cell.angle_alpha   90.00
_cell.angle_beta   90.00
_cell.angle_gamma   90.00
#
_symmetry.space_group_name_H-M   'P 1'
#
loop_
_entity.id
_entity.type
_entity.pdbx_description
1 polymer ?
#
loop_
_entity_poly.entity_id
_entity_poly.type
_entity_poly.pdbx_seq_one_letter_code
_entity_poly.pdbx_strand_id
1 'polypeptide(L)'
;MGSKNRKKRKSKEVMERLIEELKNNGGVVIDACRAVGVGKTTFYRWQKEDEEFRKKVEEAVELGNLELIDLGVKTLKQKIEEGDLTATIFVLKTLGKRRGFTERVELEKKDVEEFSSTKIQIYLPKKGGGE
;
A
#
# COMPACT_ATOMS: atom_id res chain seq x y z
N MET A 1 33.92 18.43 21.78
CA MET A 1 33.57 17.18 21.04
C MET A 1 32.23 16.52 21.45
N GLY A 2 31.51 16.94 22.50
CA GLY A 2 30.31 16.23 22.99
C GLY A 2 28.97 16.44 22.26
N SER A 3 28.81 17.50 21.45
CA SER A 3 27.50 17.87 20.87
C SER A 3 27.07 17.00 19.68
N LYS A 4 28.01 16.52 18.86
CA LYS A 4 27.72 15.70 17.66
C LYS A 4 27.17 14.30 18.01
N ASN A 5 27.64 13.70 19.11
CA ASN A 5 27.26 12.33 19.48
C ASN A 5 25.82 12.24 20.01
N ARG A 6 25.36 13.27 20.74
CA ARG A 6 23.99 13.36 21.25
C ARG A 6 22.95 13.52 20.14
N LYS A 7 23.28 14.30 19.10
CA LYS A 7 22.41 14.53 17.94
C LYS A 7 22.22 13.26 17.10
N LYS A 8 23.29 12.48 16.92
CA LYS A 8 23.28 11.19 16.20
C LYS A 8 22.48 10.11 16.94
N ARG A 9 22.54 10.08 18.28
CA ARG A 9 21.73 9.13 19.07
C ARG A 9 20.23 9.43 18.99
N LYS A 10 19.87 10.73 19.11
CA LYS A 10 18.48 11.19 19.00
C LYS A 10 17.88 10.91 17.62
N SER A 11 18.65 11.00 16.53
CA SER A 11 18.14 10.64 15.19
C SER A 11 17.89 9.15 15.03
N LYS A 12 18.69 8.28 15.66
CA LYS A 12 18.50 6.83 15.61
C LYS A 12 17.23 6.39 16.35
N GLU A 13 17.02 6.90 17.57
CA GLU A 13 15.80 6.64 18.36
C GLU A 13 14.53 7.09 17.58
N VAL A 14 14.61 8.20 16.84
CA VAL A 14 13.50 8.68 16.01
C VAL A 14 13.26 7.79 14.78
N MET A 15 14.32 7.30 14.13
CA MET A 15 14.21 6.36 13.01
C MET A 15 13.57 5.03 13.45
N GLU A 16 13.94 4.52 14.62
CA GLU A 16 13.36 3.30 15.20
C GLU A 16 11.86 3.46 15.46
N ARG A 17 11.45 4.60 16.05
CA ARG A 17 10.03 4.92 16.24
C ARG A 17 9.26 5.04 14.92
N LEU A 18 9.88 5.59 13.88
CA LEU A 18 9.25 5.66 12.55
C LEU A 18 8.99 4.26 11.98
N ILE A 19 9.94 3.34 12.15
CA ILE A 19 9.80 1.94 11.73
C ILE A 19 8.66 1.24 12.46
N GLU A 20 8.54 1.46 13.77
CA GLU A 20 7.45 0.89 14.58
C GLU A 20 6.08 1.43 14.17
N GLU A 21 5.95 2.75 14.00
CA GLU A 21 4.70 3.36 13.54
C GLU A 21 4.29 2.89 12.14
N LEU A 22 5.25 2.67 11.24
CA LEU A 22 4.98 2.13 9.91
C LEU A 22 4.38 0.71 9.96
N LYS A 23 4.82 -0.14 10.89
CA LYS A 23 4.23 -1.47 11.08
C LYS A 23 2.77 -1.34 11.55
N ASN A 24 2.54 -0.47 12.54
CA ASN A 24 1.24 -0.35 13.19
C ASN A 24 0.16 0.36 12.35
N ASN A 25 0.56 1.14 11.35
CA ASN A 25 -0.36 2.02 10.62
C ASN A 25 -0.63 1.59 9.17
N GLY A 26 -0.27 0.36 8.79
CA GLY A 26 -0.44 -0.09 7.42
C GLY A 26 0.60 0.46 6.43
N GLY A 27 1.80 0.80 6.90
CA GLY A 27 2.89 1.29 6.05
C GLY A 27 2.72 2.72 5.54
N VAL A 28 1.84 3.52 6.16
CA VAL A 28 1.55 4.89 5.72
C VAL A 28 2.60 5.86 6.29
N VAL A 29 3.59 6.20 5.45
CA VAL A 29 4.71 7.09 5.80
C VAL A 29 4.25 8.45 6.35
N ILE A 30 3.18 9.01 5.80
CA ILE A 30 2.66 10.33 6.21
C ILE A 30 2.21 10.30 7.66
N ASP A 31 1.48 9.26 8.04
CA ASP A 31 0.90 9.14 9.37
C ASP A 31 1.98 8.74 10.39
N ALA A 32 2.93 7.87 10.01
CA ALA A 32 4.09 7.57 10.85
C ALA A 32 4.93 8.83 11.13
N CYS A 33 5.19 9.63 10.08
CA CYS A 33 5.88 10.92 10.23
C CYS A 33 5.13 11.87 11.17
N ARG A 34 3.79 11.95 11.05
CA ARG A 34 2.95 12.78 11.93
C ARG A 34 2.99 12.29 13.38
N ALA A 35 2.88 10.99 13.60
CA ALA A 35 2.90 10.37 14.94
C ALA A 35 4.24 10.57 15.66
N VAL A 36 5.36 10.44 14.94
CA VAL A 36 6.70 10.63 15.52
C VAL A 36 7.11 12.11 15.63
N GLY A 37 6.48 13.00 14.84
CA GLY A 37 6.79 14.42 14.80
C GLY A 37 7.97 14.76 13.89
N VAL A 38 8.11 14.04 12.76
CA VAL A 38 9.17 14.23 11.77
C VAL A 38 8.57 14.73 10.46
N GLY A 39 9.21 15.72 9.83
CA GLY A 39 8.81 16.17 8.50
C GLY A 39 9.16 15.13 7.43
N LYS A 40 8.28 14.90 6.46
CA LYS A 40 8.47 13.91 5.38
C LYS A 40 9.78 14.10 4.60
N THR A 41 10.18 15.35 4.34
CA THR A 41 11.46 15.66 3.68
C THR A 41 12.66 15.09 4.46
N THR A 42 12.60 15.13 5.80
CA THR A 42 13.64 14.56 6.65
C THR A 42 13.64 13.04 6.57
N PHE A 43 12.45 12.43 6.59
CA PHE A 43 12.30 10.98 6.42
C PHE A 43 12.91 10.50 5.10
N TYR A 44 12.51 11.10 3.96
CA TYR A 44 13.00 10.68 2.65
C TYR A 44 14.50 10.96 2.47
N ARG A 45 15.02 12.06 3.05
CA ARG A 45 16.46 12.30 3.08
C ARG A 45 17.18 11.17 3.82
N TRP A 46 16.72 10.79 5.01
CA TRP A 46 17.31 9.67 5.75
C TRP A 46 17.20 8.35 5.00
N GLN A 47 16.06 8.08 4.36
CA GLN A 47 15.89 6.89 3.54
C GLN A 47 16.84 6.84 2.34
N LYS A 48 17.20 8.01 1.77
CA LYS A 48 18.17 8.11 0.67
C LYS A 48 19.62 7.96 1.14
N GLU A 49 19.94 8.54 2.30
CA GLU A 49 21.31 8.62 2.82
C GLU A 49 21.73 7.40 3.64
N ASP A 50 20.77 6.67 4.23
CA ASP A 50 21.00 5.51 5.10
C ASP A 50 20.35 4.25 4.53
N GLU A 51 21.20 3.39 3.96
CA GLU A 51 20.82 2.11 3.36
C GLU A 51 20.16 1.15 4.36
N GLU A 52 20.62 1.13 5.62
CA GLU A 52 20.08 0.25 6.66
C GLU A 52 18.67 0.72 7.05
N PHE A 53 18.50 2.04 7.21
CA PHE A 53 17.19 2.63 7.47
C PHE A 53 16.22 2.37 6.32
N ARG A 54 16.66 2.49 5.06
CA ARG A 54 15.82 2.19 3.89
C ARG A 54 15.27 0.77 3.92
N LYS A 55 16.13 -0.22 4.15
CA LYS A 55 15.71 -1.63 4.20
C LYS A 55 14.69 -1.88 5.30
N LYS A 56 14.92 -1.34 6.50
CA LYS A 56 13.97 -1.47 7.62
C LYS A 56 12.63 -0.78 7.35
N VAL A 57 12.65 0.35 6.65
CA VAL A 57 11.43 1.03 6.21
C VAL A 57 10.67 0.18 5.20
N GLU A 58 11.35 -0.39 4.20
CA GLU A 58 10.72 -1.27 3.20
C GLU A 58 10.06 -2.48 3.87
N GLU A 59 10.78 -3.16 4.77
CA GLU A 59 10.26 -4.28 5.55
C GLU A 59 9.06 -3.88 6.43
N ALA A 60 9.15 -2.74 7.13
CA ALA A 60 8.06 -2.25 7.98
C ALA A 60 6.80 -1.90 7.19
N VAL A 61 6.95 -1.30 6.00
CA VAL A 61 5.84 -0.99 5.10
C VAL A 61 5.21 -2.27 4.58
N GLU A 62 6.00 -3.26 4.20
CA GLU A 62 5.49 -4.56 3.75
C GLU A 62 4.69 -5.26 4.85
N LEU A 63 5.23 -5.34 6.07
CA LEU A 63 4.54 -5.92 7.23
C LEU A 63 3.23 -5.19 7.54
N GLY A 64 3.25 -3.86 7.60
CA GLY A 64 2.05 -3.08 7.84
C GLY A 64 0.98 -3.29 6.76
N ASN A 65 1.39 -3.35 5.49
CA ASN A 65 0.46 -3.63 4.39
C ASN A 65 -0.21 -5.00 4.53
N LEU A 66 0.54 -6.04 4.93
CA LEU A 66 -0.01 -7.38 5.16
C LEU A 66 -1.05 -7.36 6.28
N GLU A 67 -0.76 -6.71 7.40
CA GLU A 67 -1.72 -6.57 8.51
C GLU A 67 -3.00 -5.82 8.09
N LEU A 68 -2.85 -4.77 7.27
CA LEU A 68 -3.99 -4.02 6.74
C LEU A 68 -4.85 -4.87 5.79
N ILE A 69 -4.22 -5.72 4.97
CA ILE A 69 -4.93 -6.67 4.09
C ILE A 69 -5.71 -7.69 4.94
N ASP A 70 -5.09 -8.25 5.98
CA ASP A 70 -5.75 -9.20 6.89
C ASP A 70 -6.96 -8.57 7.59
N LEU A 71 -6.83 -7.31 8.03
CA LEU A 71 -7.95 -6.54 8.56
C LEU A 71 -9.05 -6.33 7.50
N GLY A 72 -8.68 -6.05 6.26
CA GLY A 72 -9.60 -5.95 5.13
C GLY A 72 -10.37 -7.26 4.90
N VAL A 73 -9.69 -8.41 4.93
CA VAL A 73 -10.32 -9.73 4.83
C VAL A 73 -11.29 -9.99 5.97
N LYS A 74 -10.91 -9.65 7.21
CA LYS A 74 -11.78 -9.78 8.39
C LYS A 74 -13.03 -8.91 8.25
N THR A 75 -12.85 -7.65 7.87
CA THR A 75 -13.95 -6.69 7.66
C THR A 75 -14.89 -7.15 6.56
N LEU A 76 -14.33 -7.65 5.45
CA LEU A 76 -15.11 -8.19 4.32
C LEU A 76 -15.98 -9.37 4.77
N LYS A 77 -15.43 -10.31 5.54
CA LYS A 77 -16.21 -11.43 6.10
C LYS A 77 -17.34 -10.96 7.00
N GLN A 78 -17.05 -10.06 7.94
CA GLN A 78 -18.06 -9.50 8.84
C GLN A 78 -19.19 -8.82 8.04
N LYS A 79 -18.86 -8.03 7.02
CA LYS A 79 -19.87 -7.35 6.19
C LYS A 79 -20.77 -8.32 5.44
N ILE A 80 -20.22 -9.45 4.98
CA ILE A 80 -21.01 -10.51 4.36
C ILE A 80 -21.98 -11.14 5.37
N GLU A 81 -21.53 -11.41 6.60
CA GLU A 81 -22.38 -11.94 7.68
C GLU A 81 -23.49 -10.95 8.06
N GLU A 82 -23.22 -9.65 7.99
CA GLU A 82 -24.21 -8.56 8.18
C GLU A 82 -25.19 -8.39 7.01
N GLY A 83 -25.01 -9.14 5.91
CA GLY A 83 -25.90 -9.09 4.74
C GLY A 83 -25.56 -8.00 3.71
N ASP A 84 -24.34 -7.44 3.75
CA ASP A 84 -23.87 -6.50 2.74
C ASP A 84 -23.77 -7.18 1.35
N LEU A 85 -24.67 -6.80 0.46
CA LEU A 85 -24.76 -7.38 -0.89
C LEU A 85 -23.54 -7.02 -1.75
N THR A 86 -22.95 -5.85 -1.58
CA THR A 86 -21.79 -5.43 -2.36
C THR A 86 -20.55 -6.25 -2.01
N ALA A 87 -20.29 -6.46 -0.72
CA ALA A 87 -19.24 -7.34 -0.22
C ALA A 87 -19.44 -8.79 -0.69
N THR A 88 -20.68 -9.26 -0.64
CA THR A 88 -21.05 -10.61 -1.11
C THR A 88 -20.79 -10.77 -2.60
N ILE A 89 -21.26 -9.83 -3.43
CA ILE A 89 -21.05 -9.83 -4.88
C ILE A 89 -19.54 -9.80 -5.19
N PHE A 90 -18.77 -8.96 -4.49
CA PHE A 90 -17.32 -8.88 -4.68
C PHE A 90 -16.64 -10.24 -4.47
N VAL A 91 -16.97 -10.95 -3.38
CA VAL A 91 -16.41 -12.29 -3.11
C VAL A 91 -16.85 -13.32 -4.15
N LEU A 92 -18.12 -13.32 -4.55
CA LEU A 92 -18.63 -14.26 -5.56
C LEU A 92 -17.97 -14.03 -6.93
N LYS A 93 -17.81 -12.77 -7.34
CA LYS A 93 -17.13 -12.42 -8.60
C LYS A 93 -15.64 -12.76 -8.60
N THR A 94 -14.97 -12.76 -7.46
CA THR A 94 -13.52 -12.98 -7.36
C THR A 94 -13.18 -14.43 -7.06
N LEU A 95 -13.69 -14.98 -5.95
CA LEU A 95 -13.40 -16.34 -5.46
C LEU A 95 -14.45 -17.37 -5.93
N GLY A 96 -15.68 -16.94 -6.22
CA GLY A 96 -16.78 -17.79 -6.66
C GLY A 96 -16.71 -18.23 -8.13
N LYS A 97 -15.76 -17.74 -8.93
CA LYS A 97 -15.63 -18.07 -10.36
C LYS A 97 -15.61 -19.58 -10.64
N ARG A 98 -14.89 -20.35 -9.82
CA ARG A 98 -14.83 -21.82 -9.94
C ARG A 98 -16.16 -22.53 -9.67
N ARG A 99 -17.13 -21.84 -9.06
CA ARG A 99 -18.50 -22.31 -8.80
C ARG A 99 -19.51 -21.76 -9.82
N GLY A 100 -19.07 -21.13 -10.89
CA GLY A 100 -19.94 -20.60 -11.95
C GLY A 100 -20.39 -19.14 -11.76
N PHE A 101 -19.93 -18.44 -10.72
CA PHE A 101 -20.21 -17.01 -10.53
C PHE A 101 -19.31 -16.16 -11.44
N THR A 102 -19.53 -16.26 -12.74
CA THR A 102 -18.87 -15.44 -13.75
C THR A 102 -19.88 -14.51 -14.40
N GLU A 103 -19.45 -13.30 -14.75
CA GLU A 103 -20.25 -12.43 -15.59
C GLU A 103 -20.11 -12.89 -17.05
N ARG A 104 -21.25 -12.99 -17.74
CA ARG A 104 -21.28 -13.18 -19.18
C ARG A 104 -21.33 -11.80 -19.82
N VAL A 105 -20.34 -11.50 -20.64
CA VAL A 105 -20.36 -10.30 -21.49
C VAL A 105 -20.85 -10.74 -22.87
N GLU A 106 -22.04 -10.29 -23.26
CA GLU A 106 -22.54 -10.46 -24.63
C GLU A 106 -22.10 -9.23 -25.43
N LEU A 107 -21.16 -9.43 -26.35
CA LEU A 107 -20.71 -8.39 -27.28
C LEU A 107 -21.56 -8.50 -28.54
N GLU A 108 -22.45 -7.54 -28.77
CA GLU A 108 -23.08 -7.39 -30.08
C GLU A 108 -22.02 -6.99 -31.11
N LYS A 109 -21.77 -7.85 -32.09
CA LYS A 109 -20.97 -7.49 -33.25
C LYS A 109 -21.77 -6.51 -34.10
N LYS A 110 -21.54 -5.21 -33.92
CA LYS A 110 -21.77 -4.24 -35.00
C LYS A 110 -20.63 -4.37 -35.99
N ASP A 111 -20.94 -4.34 -37.28
CA ASP A 111 -20.01 -4.54 -38.39
C ASP A 111 -18.69 -3.79 -38.14
N VAL A 112 -17.61 -4.56 -38.05
CA VAL A 112 -16.30 -4.09 -37.61
C VAL A 112 -15.50 -3.74 -38.86
N GLU A 113 -15.34 -2.45 -39.17
CA GLU A 113 -14.18 -2.00 -39.95
C GLU A 113 -12.92 -2.35 -39.14
N GLU A 114 -11.94 -2.90 -39.83
CA GLU A 114 -10.74 -3.57 -39.32
C GLU A 114 -10.00 -2.74 -38.26
N PHE A 115 -10.21 -3.04 -36.97
CA PHE A 115 -9.46 -2.40 -35.88
C PHE A 115 -8.04 -3.00 -35.80
N SER A 116 -7.12 -2.33 -36.50
CA SER A 116 -5.68 -2.52 -36.35
C SER A 116 -5.25 -2.34 -34.90
N SER A 117 -4.76 -3.43 -34.31
CA SER A 117 -3.93 -3.52 -33.10
C SER A 117 -4.14 -2.43 -32.03
N THR A 118 -5.00 -2.72 -31.04
CA THR A 118 -5.10 -1.88 -29.84
C THR A 118 -3.78 -1.96 -29.04
N LYS A 119 -3.04 -0.86 -28.97
CA LYS A 119 -1.92 -0.70 -28.05
C LYS A 119 -2.47 -0.61 -26.61
N ILE A 120 -2.18 -1.60 -25.79
CA ILE A 120 -2.41 -1.52 -24.34
C ILE A 120 -1.28 -0.67 -23.74
N GLN A 121 -1.61 0.54 -23.29
CA GLN A 121 -0.68 1.38 -22.54
C GLN A 121 -0.88 1.10 -21.04
N ILE A 122 0.00 0.29 -20.45
CA ILE A 122 0.00 0.03 -19.01
C ILE A 122 0.54 1.28 -18.31
N TYR A 123 -0.31 1.97 -17.54
CA TYR A 123 0.12 3.08 -16.71
C TYR A 123 0.65 2.55 -15.37
N LEU A 124 1.97 2.53 -15.23
CA LEU A 124 2.61 2.31 -13.94
C LEU A 124 2.55 3.62 -13.14
N PRO A 125 2.04 3.62 -11.89
CA PRO A 125 2.00 4.82 -11.07
C PRO A 125 3.41 5.37 -10.89
N LYS A 126 3.63 6.64 -11.25
CA LYS A 126 4.91 7.30 -11.08
C LYS A 126 5.30 7.24 -9.60
N LYS A 127 6.43 6.59 -9.28
CA LYS A 127 7.10 6.78 -7.99
C LYS A 127 7.29 8.29 -7.80
N GLY A 128 6.60 8.87 -6.82
CA GLY A 128 6.70 10.28 -6.49
C GLY A 128 8.13 10.62 -6.08
N GLY A 129 8.90 11.19 -7.01
CA GLY A 129 10.16 11.88 -6.72
C GLY A 129 9.83 13.29 -6.27
N GLY A 130 10.03 13.55 -4.98
CA GLY A 130 9.92 14.89 -4.41
C GLY A 130 10.99 15.83 -4.94
N GLU A 131 10.57 17.07 -5.17
CA GLU A 131 11.43 18.26 -5.18
C GLU A 131 12.11 18.47 -3.81
#